data_AF-A0A0H2WAP3-F1
#
_entry.id   AF-A0A0H2WAP3-F1
#
_cell.length_a   1.000
_cell.length_b   1.000
_cell.length_c   1.000
_cell.angle_alpha   90.00
_cell.angle_beta   90.00
_cell.angle_gamma   90.00
#
_symmetry.space_group_name_H-M   'P 1'
#
loop_
_entity.id
_entity.type
_entity.pdbx_description
1 polymer ?
#
loop_
_entity_poly.entity_id
_entity_poly.type
_entity_poly.pdbx_seq_one_letter_code
_entity_poly.pdbx_strand_id
1 'polypeptide(L)'
;MNHPGTTRARLLQYARLLCIAAGTSLAGAIASAPASATSASSMSSAPTATSASAPAAPSRGASPKPGSAASALASPASAASAPSPVSNAPAPRTLAVPPLPPLTEAESADVTRRALALRAAFAQDVARRLNVPDAEQRAYGERLQQTLDANGLGELAREYVVLVDRAPNVQAVFLYFRTTRSNAWQMIGASPVATGLPGQYDHFVTPLGVFEHTPENMDFRAEGTTNDNGIRGYGQRDMRIYDFGWTDAERGWSKSGVSQMRFQMHATDPEYLEPLLGIRHSKGCVRIPASLNVFLDQHGILDAEYEARAAGGDPPWVLRAHRQVTPWAGRYLVVIDSQRKTRPAWSPAPGKKAQAKLPKGGDTAD
;
A
#
# COMPACT_ATOMS: atom_id res chain seq x y z
N MET A 1 -58.13 47.08 6.46
CA MET A 1 -58.65 45.92 5.72
C MET A 1 -58.21 44.65 6.44
N ASN A 2 -59.18 43.93 7.00
CA ASN A 2 -59.26 42.50 7.39
C ASN A 2 -58.00 41.69 7.78
N HIS A 3 -57.96 41.34 9.08
CA HIS A 3 -57.55 40.09 9.79
C HIS A 3 -57.41 38.75 9.00
N PRO A 4 -56.93 37.63 9.61
CA PRO A 4 -55.72 37.37 10.41
C PRO A 4 -55.10 35.98 10.08
N GLY A 5 -54.02 35.54 10.76
CA GLY A 5 -53.50 34.18 10.60
C GLY A 5 -52.46 33.77 11.65
N THR A 6 -52.93 33.36 12.82
CA THR A 6 -52.18 32.62 13.84
C THR A 6 -51.99 31.16 13.41
N THR A 7 -50.91 30.50 13.85
CA THR A 7 -50.95 29.34 14.79
C THR A 7 -49.79 28.33 14.60
N ARG A 8 -49.01 28.18 15.68
CA ARG A 8 -48.32 27.00 16.26
C ARG A 8 -47.03 26.42 15.67
N ALA A 9 -46.02 26.56 16.51
CA ALA A 9 -44.91 25.66 16.77
C ALA A 9 -45.34 24.21 17.09
N ARG A 10 -44.49 23.25 16.71
CA ARG A 10 -44.40 21.90 17.31
C ARG A 10 -42.94 21.59 17.62
N LEU A 11 -42.57 21.74 18.90
CA LEU A 11 -41.55 20.93 19.55
C LEU A 11 -42.13 19.53 19.77
N LEU A 12 -41.35 18.48 19.49
CA LEU A 12 -41.58 17.15 20.04
C LEU A 12 -40.23 16.57 20.50
N GLN A 13 -40.12 16.48 21.83
CA GLN A 13 -39.12 15.74 22.58
C GLN A 13 -39.25 14.24 22.28
N TYR A 14 -38.12 13.54 22.16
CA TYR A 14 -38.06 12.11 22.42
C TYR A 14 -37.07 11.85 23.56
N ALA A 15 -37.62 11.39 24.68
CA ALA A 15 -36.88 10.95 25.85
C ALA A 15 -36.88 9.41 25.92
N ARG A 16 -35.69 8.88 26.20
CA ARG A 16 -35.33 7.72 27.04
C ARG A 16 -36.30 6.52 27.12
N LEU A 17 -35.76 5.34 26.78
CA LEU A 17 -35.98 4.12 27.56
C LEU A 17 -34.64 3.50 27.96
N LEU A 18 -34.43 3.41 29.28
CA LEU A 18 -33.51 2.51 29.95
C LEU A 18 -34.15 1.11 29.97
N CYS A 19 -33.38 0.06 29.68
CA CYS A 19 -33.61 -1.27 30.24
C CYS A 19 -32.31 -1.77 30.86
N ILE A 20 -32.35 -1.91 32.18
CA ILE A 20 -31.37 -2.57 33.03
C ILE A 20 -31.74 -4.05 33.05
N ALA A 21 -30.77 -4.94 32.81
CA ALA A 21 -30.86 -6.33 33.23
C ALA A 21 -29.51 -6.71 33.88
N ALA A 22 -29.55 -6.79 35.21
CA ALA A 22 -28.51 -7.39 36.03
C ALA A 22 -28.71 -8.91 36.05
N GLY A 23 -27.62 -9.67 35.93
CA GLY A 23 -27.59 -11.11 36.09
C GLY A 23 -26.21 -11.53 36.61
N THR A 24 -26.19 -11.96 37.86
CA THR A 24 -25.04 -12.36 38.67
C THR A 24 -24.46 -13.74 38.32
N SER A 25 -23.12 -13.82 38.34
CA SER A 25 -22.22 -14.88 38.86
C SER A 25 -22.57 -16.37 38.70
N LEU A 26 -21.64 -17.17 38.15
CA LEU A 26 -20.99 -18.23 38.92
C LEU A 26 -19.62 -18.66 38.32
N ALA A 27 -18.73 -19.03 39.23
CA ALA A 27 -17.36 -19.48 39.01
C ALA A 27 -17.24 -20.85 38.31
N GLY A 28 -16.06 -21.13 37.75
CA GLY A 28 -15.69 -22.46 37.25
C GLY A 28 -14.28 -22.48 36.66
N ALA A 29 -13.27 -22.45 37.53
CA ALA A 29 -11.90 -22.78 37.18
C ALA A 29 -11.75 -24.30 37.07
N ILE A 30 -11.22 -24.83 35.96
CA ILE A 30 -10.54 -26.13 35.95
C ILE A 30 -9.38 -26.06 34.96
N ALA A 31 -8.17 -26.21 35.49
CA ALA A 31 -6.93 -26.41 34.78
C ALA A 31 -6.75 -27.89 34.45
N SER A 32 -6.23 -28.20 33.26
CA SER A 32 -5.45 -29.43 33.02
C SER A 32 -4.85 -29.45 31.61
N ALA A 33 -3.56 -29.18 31.53
CA ALA A 33 -2.59 -29.86 30.66
C ALA A 33 -1.79 -30.84 31.57
N PRO A 34 -0.88 -31.70 31.09
CA PRO A 34 -0.44 -31.99 29.71
C PRO A 34 -0.42 -33.50 29.38
N ALA A 35 -0.13 -33.86 28.13
CA ALA A 35 0.44 -35.17 27.82
C ALA A 35 1.29 -35.12 26.55
N SER A 36 2.60 -35.15 26.77
CA SER A 36 3.62 -35.53 25.79
C SER A 36 3.52 -37.03 25.52
N ALA A 37 3.61 -37.44 24.26
CA ALA A 37 3.93 -38.81 23.89
C ALA A 37 4.95 -38.80 22.74
N THR A 38 6.18 -39.09 23.14
CA THR A 38 7.29 -39.60 22.33
C THR A 38 6.92 -40.96 21.73
N SER A 39 7.36 -41.22 20.50
CA SER A 39 7.64 -42.56 20.00
C SER A 39 8.66 -42.48 18.86
N ALA A 40 9.87 -42.96 19.17
CA ALA A 40 10.90 -43.36 18.22
C ALA A 40 10.48 -44.68 17.54
N SER A 41 10.83 -44.88 16.27
CA SER A 41 11.78 -45.90 15.74
C SER A 41 11.25 -46.18 14.31
N SER A 42 12.02 -46.38 13.26
CA SER A 42 13.07 -47.38 13.10
C SER A 42 13.83 -47.15 11.79
N MET A 43 15.09 -47.59 11.81
CA MET A 43 16.03 -47.70 10.70
C MET A 43 15.48 -48.53 9.52
N SER A 44 15.98 -48.30 8.30
CA SER A 44 17.02 -49.18 7.72
C SER A 44 17.33 -48.87 6.23
N SER A 45 18.63 -48.95 5.94
CA SER A 45 19.30 -49.46 4.72
C SER A 45 19.17 -48.73 3.36
N ALA A 46 20.33 -48.20 2.93
CA ALA A 46 20.76 -48.07 1.54
C ALA A 46 21.02 -49.44 0.89
N PRO A 47 21.20 -49.48 -0.45
CA PRO A 47 22.55 -49.76 -0.93
C PRO A 47 23.00 -48.90 -2.13
N THR A 48 24.32 -48.81 -2.24
CA THR A 48 25.15 -48.24 -3.32
C THR A 48 25.48 -49.29 -4.40
N ALA A 49 25.57 -48.86 -5.66
CA ALA A 49 26.54 -49.31 -6.70
C ALA A 49 26.23 -48.59 -8.03
N THR A 50 26.98 -47.56 -8.44
CA THR A 50 28.12 -47.58 -9.39
C THR A 50 27.88 -48.25 -10.75
N SER A 51 27.87 -47.44 -11.81
CA SER A 51 28.61 -47.71 -13.05
C SER A 51 28.80 -46.43 -13.87
N ALA A 52 30.05 -46.22 -14.28
CA ALA A 52 30.53 -45.12 -15.10
C ALA A 52 30.41 -45.45 -16.59
N SER A 53 30.23 -44.42 -17.43
CA SER A 53 31.05 -44.12 -18.63
C SER A 53 30.39 -43.02 -19.49
N ALA A 54 31.17 -41.99 -19.80
CA ALA A 54 30.94 -40.99 -20.84
C ALA A 54 31.92 -41.26 -22.01
N PRO A 55 32.09 -40.40 -23.04
CA PRO A 55 31.14 -39.55 -23.78
C PRO A 55 31.23 -39.81 -25.31
N ALA A 56 30.34 -39.21 -26.11
CA ALA A 56 30.62 -38.96 -27.53
C ALA A 56 29.90 -37.72 -28.08
N ALA A 57 30.69 -36.79 -28.61
CA ALA A 57 30.36 -35.75 -29.59
C ALA A 57 31.53 -35.74 -30.61
N PRO A 58 31.54 -34.97 -31.72
CA PRO A 58 30.54 -34.06 -32.28
C PRO A 58 30.33 -34.26 -33.82
N SER A 59 29.42 -33.50 -34.44
CA SER A 59 29.49 -33.24 -35.89
C SER A 59 29.16 -31.79 -36.24
N ARG A 60 30.18 -31.11 -36.80
CA ARG A 60 30.13 -29.91 -37.66
C ARG A 60 29.21 -30.21 -38.87
N GLY A 61 28.55 -29.30 -39.58
CA GLY A 61 28.60 -27.86 -39.79
C GLY A 61 28.01 -27.60 -41.19
N ALA A 62 27.61 -26.36 -41.49
CA ALA A 62 27.63 -25.69 -42.82
C ALA A 62 26.43 -24.77 -43.04
N SER A 63 26.73 -23.49 -43.28
CA SER A 63 25.91 -22.56 -44.07
C SER A 63 26.27 -22.69 -45.55
N PRO A 64 25.36 -22.29 -46.45
CA PRO A 64 25.68 -21.16 -47.34
C PRO A 64 24.50 -20.18 -47.58
N LYS A 65 24.85 -18.93 -47.94
CA LYS A 65 24.01 -17.84 -48.51
C LYS A 65 23.78 -18.07 -50.04
N PRO A 66 23.19 -17.13 -50.82
CA PRO A 66 21.93 -16.38 -50.72
C PRO A 66 21.05 -16.54 -52.00
N GLY A 67 19.79 -16.08 -51.98
CA GLY A 67 18.92 -16.06 -53.19
C GLY A 67 17.64 -15.25 -52.98
N SER A 68 17.26 -14.50 -54.00
CA SER A 68 16.37 -13.33 -53.97
C SER A 68 14.89 -13.61 -54.29
N ALA A 69 14.02 -12.71 -53.79
CA ALA A 69 12.73 -12.25 -54.32
C ALA A 69 11.48 -13.18 -54.31
N ALA A 70 10.48 -12.79 -53.51
CA ALA A 70 9.13 -12.49 -54.00
C ALA A 70 8.34 -11.67 -52.97
N SER A 71 7.73 -10.60 -53.46
CA SER A 71 7.02 -9.53 -52.75
C SER A 71 5.69 -9.98 -52.11
N ALA A 72 5.41 -9.49 -50.90
CA ALA A 72 4.05 -9.24 -50.44
C ALA A 72 4.03 -7.90 -49.69
N LEU A 73 3.16 -7.01 -50.16
CA LEU A 73 3.02 -5.61 -49.77
C LEU A 73 2.57 -5.47 -48.32
N ALA A 74 3.35 -4.75 -47.50
CA ALA A 74 2.91 -4.20 -46.23
C ALA A 74 3.21 -2.70 -46.21
N SER A 75 2.17 -1.91 -45.95
CA SER A 75 2.19 -0.44 -45.89
C SER A 75 3.23 0.09 -44.87
N PRO A 76 3.91 1.21 -45.14
CA PRO A 76 4.94 1.72 -44.24
C PRO A 76 4.32 2.36 -43.00
N ALA A 77 4.68 1.83 -41.83
CA ALA A 77 4.51 2.50 -40.55
C ALA A 77 5.45 3.70 -40.47
N SER A 78 4.92 4.82 -39.96
CA SER A 78 5.63 6.09 -39.78
C SER A 78 6.94 5.94 -39.00
N ALA A 79 7.91 6.76 -39.42
CA ALA A 79 9.25 6.88 -38.86
C ALA A 79 9.24 7.04 -37.34
N ALA A 80 10.09 6.24 -36.69
CA ALA A 80 10.44 6.37 -35.29
C ALA A 80 11.28 7.64 -35.08
N SER A 81 10.71 8.63 -34.39
CA SER A 81 11.49 9.70 -33.78
C SER A 81 12.23 9.14 -32.56
N ALA A 82 13.55 9.31 -32.52
CA ALA A 82 14.38 9.00 -31.37
C ALA A 82 13.92 9.81 -30.14
N PRO A 83 13.84 9.23 -28.93
CA PRO A 83 13.52 10.00 -27.74
C PRO A 83 14.70 10.91 -27.38
N SER A 84 14.43 12.21 -27.28
CA SER A 84 15.37 13.17 -26.69
C SER A 84 15.47 12.93 -25.18
N PRO A 85 16.67 13.03 -24.56
CA PRO A 85 16.82 12.88 -23.12
C PRO A 85 16.41 14.21 -22.45
N VAL A 86 15.10 14.41 -22.27
CA VAL A 86 14.61 15.46 -21.37
C VAL A 86 14.65 14.90 -19.96
N SER A 87 15.74 15.16 -19.25
CA SER A 87 15.79 14.96 -17.80
C SER A 87 14.96 16.07 -17.14
N ASN A 88 13.63 15.89 -17.18
CA ASN A 88 12.64 16.76 -16.53
C ASN A 88 12.39 16.29 -15.09
N ALA A 89 13.44 15.97 -14.33
CA ALA A 89 13.29 15.80 -12.89
C ALA A 89 13.16 17.21 -12.28
N PRO A 90 12.01 17.59 -11.69
CA PRO A 90 11.93 18.84 -10.96
C PRO A 90 12.99 18.85 -9.84
N ALA A 91 13.55 20.02 -9.55
CA ALA A 91 14.51 20.19 -8.46
C ALA A 91 13.91 19.65 -7.15
N PRO A 92 14.72 18.98 -6.30
CA PRO A 92 14.23 18.41 -5.05
C PRO A 92 13.57 19.51 -4.21
N ARG A 93 12.27 19.36 -3.94
CA ARG A 93 11.55 20.25 -3.03
C ARG A 93 12.02 19.98 -1.62
N THR A 94 12.28 21.05 -0.87
CA THR A 94 12.50 20.95 0.56
C THR A 94 11.18 20.59 1.21
N LEU A 95 11.10 19.38 1.78
CA LEU A 95 9.97 18.96 2.59
C LEU A 95 9.83 19.94 3.77
N ALA A 96 8.63 20.50 3.98
CA ALA A 96 8.40 21.51 4.99
C ALA A 96 7.07 21.27 5.71
N VAL A 97 7.09 21.37 7.04
CA VAL A 97 5.88 21.36 7.88
C VAL A 97 5.44 22.81 8.10
N PRO A 98 4.23 23.21 7.66
CA PRO A 98 3.69 24.51 7.98
C PRO A 98 3.54 24.68 9.50
N PRO A 99 3.83 25.86 10.08
CA PRO A 99 3.63 26.10 11.49
C PRO A 99 2.16 25.93 11.85
N LEU A 100 1.92 25.17 12.91
CA LEU A 100 0.60 24.79 13.38
C LEU A 100 0.22 25.67 14.59
N PRO A 101 -0.98 26.27 14.64
CA PRO A 101 -1.40 27.02 15.82
C PRO A 101 -1.40 26.12 17.07
N PRO A 102 -1.00 26.65 18.24
CA PRO A 102 -1.03 25.88 19.48
C PRO A 102 -2.47 25.51 19.84
N LEU A 103 -2.65 24.37 20.49
CA LEU A 103 -3.94 23.90 21.01
C LEU A 103 -3.87 23.85 22.53
N THR A 104 -4.99 24.18 23.17
CA THR A 104 -5.24 23.81 24.57
C THR A 104 -5.31 22.28 24.70
N GLU A 105 -5.20 21.79 25.94
CA GLU A 105 -5.32 20.36 26.22
C GLU A 105 -6.69 19.80 25.77
N ALA A 106 -7.77 20.54 26.03
CA ALA A 106 -9.12 20.14 25.64
C ALA A 106 -9.29 20.08 24.11
N GLU A 107 -8.75 21.05 23.37
CA GLU A 107 -8.76 21.03 21.90
C GLU A 107 -7.91 19.89 21.35
N SER A 108 -6.74 19.63 21.95
CA SER A 108 -5.88 18.51 21.58
C SER A 108 -6.58 17.17 21.78
N ALA A 109 -7.29 17.00 22.90
CA ALA A 109 -8.11 15.82 23.16
C ALA A 109 -9.25 15.67 22.14
N ASP A 110 -9.92 16.77 21.78
CA ASP A 110 -10.99 16.76 20.77
C ASP A 110 -10.47 16.37 19.37
N VAL A 111 -9.38 16.99 18.91
CA VAL A 111 -8.74 16.66 17.64
C VAL A 111 -8.35 15.19 17.60
N THR A 112 -7.72 14.71 18.67
CA THR A 112 -7.34 13.29 18.81
C THR A 112 -8.56 12.39 18.68
N ARG A 113 -9.61 12.64 19.46
CA ARG A 113 -10.84 11.83 19.47
C ARG A 113 -11.48 11.76 18.09
N ARG A 114 -11.59 12.89 17.40
CA ARG A 114 -12.20 12.98 16.06
C ARG A 114 -11.34 12.32 14.99
N ALA A 115 -10.01 12.48 15.04
CA ALA A 115 -9.13 11.80 14.09
C ALA A 115 -9.18 10.28 14.26
N LEU A 116 -9.19 9.80 15.51
CA LEU A 116 -9.30 8.38 15.80
C LEU A 116 -10.67 7.77 15.49
N ALA A 117 -11.71 8.59 15.25
CA ALA A 117 -13.02 8.09 14.82
C ALA A 117 -12.95 7.35 13.47
N LEU A 118 -11.95 7.67 12.62
CA LEU A 118 -11.71 6.93 11.37
C LEU A 118 -11.33 5.47 11.58
N ARG A 119 -10.95 5.04 12.79
CA ARG A 119 -10.74 3.61 13.09
C ARG A 119 -11.97 2.77 12.81
N ALA A 120 -13.16 3.31 13.12
CA ALA A 120 -14.43 2.62 12.89
C ALA A 120 -14.71 2.46 11.39
N ALA A 121 -14.55 3.54 10.62
CA ALA A 121 -14.69 3.52 9.17
C ALA A 121 -13.65 2.57 8.52
N PHE A 122 -12.37 2.65 8.94
CA PHE A 122 -11.33 1.74 8.44
C PHE A 122 -11.69 0.27 8.71
N ALA A 123 -12.16 -0.04 9.92
CA ALA A 123 -12.53 -1.41 10.28
C ALA A 123 -13.74 -1.93 9.49
N GLN A 124 -14.65 -1.05 9.07
CA GLN A 124 -15.83 -1.38 8.29
C GLN A 124 -15.50 -1.52 6.79
N ASP A 125 -14.76 -0.57 6.24
CA ASP A 125 -14.65 -0.39 4.79
C ASP A 125 -13.43 -1.10 4.19
N VAL A 126 -12.39 -1.34 5.00
CA VAL A 126 -11.18 -2.06 4.55
C VAL A 126 -11.31 -3.55 4.84
N ALA A 127 -11.31 -4.37 3.79
CA ALA A 127 -11.53 -5.82 3.91
C ALA A 127 -10.27 -6.58 4.36
N ARG A 128 -9.13 -6.30 3.72
CA ARG A 128 -7.84 -6.97 3.98
C ARG A 128 -7.09 -6.23 5.09
N ARG A 129 -7.43 -6.49 6.34
CA ARG A 129 -6.83 -5.82 7.52
C ARG A 129 -5.81 -6.72 8.23
N LEU A 130 -4.84 -6.09 8.88
CA LEU A 130 -3.90 -6.75 9.78
C LEU A 130 -4.24 -6.41 11.25
N ASN A 131 -4.27 -7.44 12.09
CA ASN A 131 -4.48 -7.29 13.53
C ASN A 131 -3.13 -7.09 14.22
N VAL A 132 -2.62 -5.85 14.21
CA VAL A 132 -1.31 -5.49 14.73
C VAL A 132 -1.38 -5.32 16.27
N PRO A 133 -0.57 -6.06 17.06
CA PRO A 133 -0.55 -5.90 18.51
C PRO A 133 -0.13 -4.49 18.96
N ASP A 134 -0.65 -3.99 20.08
CA ASP A 134 -0.41 -2.61 20.54
C ASP A 134 1.08 -2.27 20.70
N ALA A 135 1.91 -3.22 21.14
CA ALA A 135 3.35 -3.03 21.23
C ALA A 135 4.00 -2.79 19.86
N GLU A 136 3.51 -3.48 18.83
CA GLU A 136 3.98 -3.32 17.46
C GLU A 136 3.48 -2.01 16.86
N GLN A 137 2.22 -1.61 17.15
CA GLN A 137 1.71 -0.29 16.74
C GLN A 137 2.59 0.85 17.29
N ARG A 138 2.98 0.78 18.58
CA ARG A 138 3.90 1.76 19.17
C ARG A 138 5.28 1.73 18.52
N ALA A 139 5.86 0.55 18.33
CA ALA A 139 7.17 0.39 17.72
C ALA A 139 7.23 0.93 16.28
N TYR A 140 6.18 0.74 15.49
CA TYR A 140 6.08 1.33 14.14
C TYR A 140 5.84 2.84 14.20
N GLY A 141 5.07 3.34 15.16
CA GLY A 141 4.94 4.78 15.42
C GLY A 141 6.28 5.45 15.75
N GLU A 142 7.14 4.79 16.54
CA GLU A 142 8.50 5.27 16.82
C GLU A 142 9.40 5.26 15.57
N ARG A 143 9.30 4.23 14.71
CA ARG A 143 10.05 4.17 13.44
C ARG A 143 9.60 5.24 12.46
N LEU A 144 8.30 5.49 12.41
CA LEU A 144 7.74 6.60 11.66
C LEU A 144 8.35 7.92 12.14
N GLN A 145 8.35 8.16 13.46
CA GLN A 145 8.95 9.37 14.03
C GLN A 145 10.43 9.51 13.68
N GLN A 146 11.23 8.46 13.86
CA GLN A 146 12.66 8.45 13.52
C GLN A 146 12.90 8.78 12.04
N THR A 147 12.06 8.25 11.16
CA THR A 147 12.17 8.49 9.71
C THR A 147 11.80 9.94 9.37
N LEU A 148 10.74 10.47 9.99
CA LEU A 148 10.35 11.88 9.81
C LEU A 148 11.43 12.83 10.34
N ASP A 149 11.99 12.57 11.54
CA ASP A 149 13.08 13.36 12.12
C ASP A 149 14.30 13.39 11.19
N ALA A 150 14.71 12.24 10.67
CA ALA A 150 15.84 12.13 9.74
C ALA A 150 15.63 12.89 8.41
N ASN A 151 14.37 13.21 8.07
CA ASN A 151 14.00 13.95 6.86
C ASN A 151 13.53 15.38 7.16
N GLY A 152 13.78 15.92 8.36
CA GLY A 152 13.42 17.29 8.72
C GLY A 152 11.92 17.53 8.97
N LEU A 153 11.14 16.45 9.09
CA LEU A 153 9.68 16.47 9.29
C LEU A 153 9.28 16.09 10.73
N GLY A 154 10.19 16.21 11.68
CA GLY A 154 9.99 15.81 13.08
C GLY A 154 8.82 16.49 13.80
N GLU A 155 8.44 17.68 13.33
CA GLU A 155 7.32 18.49 13.86
C GLU A 155 5.95 18.14 13.25
N LEU A 156 5.89 17.25 12.25
CA LEU A 156 4.67 16.94 11.50
C LEU A 156 3.54 16.45 12.42
N ALA A 157 2.43 17.17 12.51
CA ALA A 157 1.27 16.77 13.31
C ALA A 157 -0.02 17.20 12.62
N ARG A 158 -1.18 16.73 13.11
CA ARG A 158 -2.52 17.05 12.56
C ARG A 158 -2.67 16.77 11.06
N GLU A 159 -1.94 15.77 10.60
CA GLU A 159 -2.03 15.20 9.27
C GLU A 159 -1.95 13.68 9.44
N TYR A 160 -2.70 12.93 8.64
CA TYR A 160 -2.50 11.49 8.57
C TYR A 160 -1.21 11.16 7.83
N VAL A 161 -0.57 10.06 8.20
CA VAL A 161 0.63 9.56 7.52
C VAL A 161 0.43 8.09 7.16
N VAL A 162 0.74 7.75 5.91
CA VAL A 162 0.77 6.37 5.43
C VAL A 162 2.20 5.85 5.59
N LEU A 163 2.39 4.80 6.36
CA LEU A 163 3.69 4.15 6.58
C LEU A 163 3.68 2.78 5.90
N VAL A 164 4.72 2.45 5.15
CA VAL A 164 4.93 1.14 4.52
C VAL A 164 6.20 0.51 5.05
N ASP A 165 6.13 -0.76 5.44
CA ASP A 165 7.30 -1.59 5.73
C ASP A 165 7.57 -2.54 4.56
N ARG A 166 8.63 -2.26 3.80
CA ARG A 166 9.05 -3.06 2.64
C ARG A 166 9.89 -4.29 3.00
N ALA A 167 10.09 -4.59 4.29
CA ALA A 167 10.81 -5.79 4.71
C ALA A 167 10.12 -7.05 4.13
N PRO A 168 10.85 -8.03 3.58
CA PRO A 168 10.25 -9.20 2.91
C PRO A 168 9.35 -10.04 3.83
N ASN A 169 9.62 -9.98 5.14
CA ASN A 169 8.90 -10.71 6.16
C ASN A 169 7.74 -9.93 6.77
N VAL A 170 7.54 -8.66 6.40
CA VAL A 170 6.47 -7.82 6.94
C VAL A 170 5.47 -7.44 5.86
N GLN A 171 5.87 -6.65 4.87
CA GLN A 171 5.01 -6.24 3.75
C GLN A 171 3.64 -5.71 4.22
N ALA A 172 3.67 -4.65 5.02
CA ALA A 172 2.48 -4.04 5.61
C ALA A 172 2.45 -2.52 5.36
N VAL A 173 1.25 -1.99 5.24
CA VAL A 173 0.96 -0.55 5.30
C VAL A 173 0.18 -0.24 6.57
N PHE A 174 0.45 0.91 7.16
CA PHE A 174 -0.17 1.43 8.35
C PHE A 174 -0.64 2.86 8.10
N LEU A 175 -1.77 3.22 8.67
CA LEU A 175 -2.25 4.60 8.72
C LEU A 175 -2.08 5.13 10.14
N TYR A 176 -1.38 6.25 10.31
CA TYR A 176 -1.10 6.86 11.60
C TYR A 176 -1.62 8.29 11.68
N PHE A 177 -1.89 8.74 12.91
CA PHE A 177 -2.20 10.12 13.23
C PHE A 177 -1.57 10.53 14.57
N ARG A 178 -1.18 11.79 14.70
CA ARG A 178 -0.91 12.43 15.99
C ARG A 178 -1.36 13.89 15.98
N THR A 179 -1.75 14.39 17.14
CA THR A 179 -2.31 15.74 17.29
C THR A 179 -1.25 16.82 17.46
N THR A 180 -0.18 16.53 18.19
CA THR A 180 0.96 17.41 18.40
C THR A 180 2.24 16.58 18.37
N ARG A 181 3.41 17.23 18.28
CA ARG A 181 4.70 16.55 18.34
C ARG A 181 4.90 15.73 19.62
N SER A 182 4.38 16.19 20.76
CA SER A 182 4.52 15.49 22.05
C SER A 182 3.59 14.29 22.18
N ASN A 183 2.59 14.14 21.31
CA ASN A 183 1.75 12.95 21.28
C ASN A 183 2.44 11.81 20.53
N ALA A 184 2.31 10.60 21.08
CA ALA A 184 2.66 9.40 20.34
C ALA A 184 1.81 9.24 19.08
N TRP A 185 2.38 8.65 18.04
CA TRP A 185 1.65 8.21 16.86
C TRP A 185 0.64 7.13 17.23
N GLN A 186 -0.60 7.32 16.79
CA GLN A 186 -1.71 6.40 17.04
C GLN A 186 -2.17 5.78 15.72
N MET A 187 -2.17 4.45 15.65
CA MET A 187 -2.55 3.72 14.44
C MET A 187 -4.07 3.80 14.22
N ILE A 188 -4.50 4.10 13.00
CA ILE A 188 -5.89 4.03 12.54
C ILE A 188 -6.22 2.63 12.03
N GLY A 189 -5.30 2.03 11.29
CA GLY A 189 -5.46 0.69 10.73
C GLY A 189 -4.23 0.23 9.96
N ALA A 190 -4.22 -1.04 9.58
CA ALA A 190 -3.15 -1.65 8.81
C ALA A 190 -3.67 -2.70 7.82
N SER A 191 -2.95 -2.88 6.71
CA SER A 191 -3.27 -3.82 5.64
C SER A 191 -2.00 -4.44 5.06
N PRO A 192 -2.07 -5.63 4.43
CA PRO A 192 -0.92 -6.18 3.71
C PRO A 192 -0.68 -5.38 2.42
N VAL A 193 0.57 -5.30 2.00
CA VAL A 193 0.98 -4.72 0.71
C VAL A 193 1.85 -5.69 -0.08
N ALA A 194 2.11 -5.37 -1.34
CA ALA A 194 3.23 -5.96 -2.07
C ALA A 194 4.14 -4.85 -2.59
N THR A 195 5.41 -4.92 -2.20
CA THR A 195 6.46 -4.01 -2.65
C THR A 195 7.35 -4.70 -3.71
N GLY A 196 8.32 -3.96 -4.21
CA GLY A 196 9.24 -4.38 -5.27
C GLY A 196 9.89 -5.73 -5.02
N LEU A 197 9.80 -6.62 -6.00
CA LEU A 197 10.43 -7.94 -6.02
C LEU A 197 11.69 -7.89 -6.90
N PRO A 198 12.90 -7.71 -6.32
CA PRO A 198 14.13 -7.70 -7.10
C PRO A 198 14.43 -9.08 -7.71
N GLY A 199 15.27 -9.09 -8.74
CA GLY A 199 15.75 -10.30 -9.42
C GLY A 199 15.33 -10.41 -10.89
N GLN A 200 14.47 -9.51 -11.38
CA GLN A 200 14.00 -9.47 -12.76
C GLN A 200 14.23 -8.10 -13.38
N TYR A 201 14.48 -8.05 -14.69
CA TYR A 201 14.68 -6.80 -15.41
C TYR A 201 13.50 -5.85 -15.16
N ASP A 202 13.79 -4.56 -14.93
CA ASP A 202 12.81 -3.52 -14.60
C ASP A 202 12.10 -3.69 -13.25
N HIS A 203 12.52 -4.63 -12.40
CA HIS A 203 12.03 -4.73 -11.03
C HIS A 203 12.96 -4.03 -10.05
N PHE A 204 12.49 -2.94 -9.47
CA PHE A 204 13.19 -2.18 -8.45
C PHE A 204 12.92 -2.70 -7.05
N VAL A 205 13.84 -2.43 -6.13
CA VAL A 205 13.52 -2.47 -4.71
C VAL A 205 12.82 -1.16 -4.35
N THR A 206 11.57 -1.24 -3.86
CA THR A 206 10.76 -0.06 -3.51
C THR A 206 11.56 0.91 -2.64
N PRO A 207 11.75 2.19 -3.03
CA PRO A 207 12.70 3.09 -2.37
C PRO A 207 12.32 3.39 -0.91
N LEU A 208 13.33 3.70 -0.09
CA LEU A 208 13.15 4.12 1.30
C LEU A 208 13.10 5.64 1.40
N GLY A 209 12.37 6.17 2.38
CA GLY A 209 12.33 7.60 2.66
C GLY A 209 10.93 8.14 2.91
N VAL A 210 10.81 9.46 2.79
CA VAL A 210 9.54 10.18 2.89
C VAL A 210 9.21 10.77 1.52
N PHE A 211 8.03 10.47 1.03
CA PHE A 211 7.56 10.86 -0.29
C PHE A 211 6.32 11.75 -0.13
N GLU A 212 6.41 12.97 -0.66
CA GLU A 212 5.31 13.93 -0.66
C GLU A 212 4.36 13.65 -1.82
N HIS A 213 3.07 13.68 -1.56
CA HIS A 213 2.01 13.52 -2.53
C HIS A 213 1.44 14.89 -2.88
N THR A 214 1.69 15.32 -4.12
CA THR A 214 1.37 16.68 -4.56
C THR A 214 0.77 16.68 -5.97
N PRO A 215 -0.09 17.65 -6.32
CA PRO A 215 -0.65 17.75 -7.66
C PRO A 215 0.36 18.02 -8.79
N GLU A 216 1.64 18.30 -8.50
CA GLU A 216 2.66 18.37 -9.57
C GLU A 216 3.00 17.01 -10.15
N ASN A 217 2.82 15.94 -9.37
CA ASN A 217 2.79 14.58 -9.87
C ASN A 217 1.34 14.14 -9.95
N MET A 218 0.62 14.65 -10.95
CA MET A 218 -0.81 14.40 -11.09
C MET A 218 -1.14 12.90 -11.06
N ASP A 219 -1.95 12.52 -10.08
CA ASP A 219 -2.59 11.22 -10.03
C ASP A 219 -3.47 10.90 -11.25
N PHE A 220 -3.74 9.61 -11.42
CA PHE A 220 -4.62 9.07 -12.45
C PHE A 220 -5.66 8.11 -11.86
N ARG A 221 -6.64 7.75 -12.68
CA ARG A 221 -7.64 6.73 -12.37
C ARG A 221 -7.46 5.54 -13.30
N ALA A 222 -7.46 4.35 -12.73
CA ALA A 222 -7.27 3.11 -13.47
C ALA A 222 -8.39 2.93 -14.52
N GLU A 223 -8.03 2.52 -15.73
CA GLU A 223 -9.03 2.15 -16.74
C GLU A 223 -9.67 0.78 -16.45
N GLY A 224 -8.98 -0.06 -15.67
CA GLY A 224 -9.40 -1.43 -15.36
C GLY A 224 -9.17 -2.42 -16.50
N THR A 225 -8.30 -2.07 -17.45
CA THR A 225 -7.89 -2.92 -18.57
C THR A 225 -7.01 -4.07 -18.10
N THR A 226 -7.08 -5.19 -18.83
CA THR A 226 -6.26 -6.38 -18.58
C THR A 226 -5.09 -6.43 -19.55
N ASN A 227 -3.92 -6.87 -19.07
CA ASN A 227 -2.81 -7.26 -19.95
C ASN A 227 -3.04 -8.64 -20.58
N ASP A 228 -2.07 -9.13 -21.36
CA ASP A 228 -2.13 -10.43 -22.06
C ASP A 228 -2.31 -11.64 -21.11
N ASN A 229 -2.01 -11.47 -19.81
CA ASN A 229 -2.21 -12.50 -18.78
C ASN A 229 -3.58 -12.38 -18.09
N GLY A 230 -4.46 -11.48 -18.54
CA GLY A 230 -5.76 -11.23 -17.91
C GLY A 230 -5.68 -10.43 -16.61
N ILE A 231 -4.52 -9.85 -16.29
CA ILE A 231 -4.27 -9.14 -15.03
C ILE A 231 -4.53 -7.65 -15.20
N ARG A 232 -5.22 -7.03 -14.24
CA ARG A 232 -5.39 -5.58 -14.18
C ARG A 232 -4.32 -4.93 -13.29
N GLY A 233 -3.28 -4.34 -13.90
CA GLY A 233 -2.13 -3.80 -13.16
C GLY A 233 -2.45 -2.83 -12.05
N TYR A 234 -3.27 -1.84 -12.35
CA TYR A 234 -3.74 -0.83 -11.39
C TYR A 234 -5.04 -1.22 -10.68
N GLY A 235 -5.44 -2.49 -10.77
CA GLY A 235 -6.69 -3.01 -10.21
C GLY A 235 -7.91 -2.68 -11.05
N GLN A 236 -9.08 -2.67 -10.40
CA GLN A 236 -10.35 -2.40 -11.08
C GLN A 236 -10.40 -0.98 -11.66
N ARG A 237 -11.34 -0.76 -12.59
CA ARG A 237 -11.61 0.58 -13.12
C ARG A 237 -11.89 1.57 -11.99
N ASP A 238 -11.47 2.81 -12.19
CA ASP A 238 -11.70 3.96 -11.30
C ASP A 238 -10.96 3.89 -9.94
N MET A 239 -10.00 2.97 -9.78
CA MET A 239 -9.06 3.01 -8.64
C MET A 239 -8.08 4.17 -8.80
N ARG A 240 -7.72 4.81 -7.68
CA ARG A 240 -6.77 5.90 -7.63
C ARG A 240 -5.34 5.36 -7.76
N ILE A 241 -4.53 5.96 -8.62
CA ILE A 241 -3.07 5.78 -8.62
C ILE A 241 -2.48 7.01 -7.96
N TYR A 242 -1.90 6.84 -6.78
CA TYR A 242 -1.16 7.88 -6.08
C TYR A 242 0.25 7.94 -6.64
N ASP A 243 0.59 9.07 -7.26
CA ASP A 243 1.86 9.27 -7.94
C ASP A 243 2.78 10.17 -7.11
N PHE A 244 3.90 9.60 -6.66
CA PHE A 244 4.89 10.30 -5.82
C PHE A 244 6.06 10.85 -6.63
N GLY A 245 5.97 10.79 -7.95
CA GLY A 245 6.97 11.36 -8.83
C GLY A 245 8.08 10.41 -9.25
N TRP A 246 9.09 11.00 -9.91
CA TRP A 246 10.32 10.30 -10.24
C TRP A 246 11.23 10.24 -9.01
N THR A 247 11.79 9.07 -8.74
CA THR A 247 12.73 8.87 -7.64
C THR A 247 13.80 7.86 -8.01
N ASP A 248 14.94 7.96 -7.34
CA ASP A 248 16.04 7.04 -7.49
C ASP A 248 15.78 5.77 -6.68
N ALA A 249 15.83 4.61 -7.34
CA ALA A 249 15.63 3.32 -6.69
C ALA A 249 16.70 2.31 -7.09
N GLU A 250 17.00 1.40 -6.15
CA GLU A 250 17.92 0.29 -6.38
C GLU A 250 17.34 -0.66 -7.44
N ARG A 251 18.12 -0.90 -8.51
CA ARG A 251 17.77 -1.88 -9.54
C ARG A 251 17.88 -3.28 -8.98
N GLY A 252 16.81 -4.06 -9.08
CA GLY A 252 16.80 -5.46 -8.65
C GLY A 252 17.46 -6.44 -9.62
N TRP A 253 17.86 -6.02 -10.83
CA TRP A 253 18.35 -6.91 -11.90
C TRP A 253 19.82 -6.76 -12.27
N SER A 254 20.54 -5.84 -11.63
CA SER A 254 21.97 -5.64 -11.85
C SER A 254 22.74 -5.83 -10.55
N LYS A 255 24.00 -6.31 -10.62
CA LYS A 255 24.86 -6.54 -9.44
C LYS A 255 25.06 -5.31 -8.56
N SER A 256 24.73 -4.12 -9.06
CA SER A 256 24.60 -2.89 -8.30
C SER A 256 23.99 -1.79 -9.17
N GLY A 257 23.39 -0.81 -8.49
CA GLY A 257 23.16 0.51 -9.03
C GLY A 257 21.73 1.00 -8.89
N VAL A 258 21.60 2.29 -9.17
CA VAL A 258 20.40 3.08 -8.98
C VAL A 258 19.94 3.57 -10.34
N SER A 259 18.64 3.57 -10.57
CA SER A 259 18.01 4.18 -11.74
C SER A 259 16.75 4.93 -11.30
N GLN A 260 16.38 5.94 -12.07
CA GLN A 260 15.10 6.61 -11.88
C GLN A 260 13.96 5.65 -12.18
N MET A 261 12.95 5.67 -11.31
CA MET A 261 11.66 5.03 -11.52
C MET A 261 10.54 5.99 -11.15
N ARG A 262 9.36 5.80 -11.74
CA ARG A 262 8.15 6.50 -11.32
C ARG A 262 7.57 5.76 -10.11
N PHE A 263 7.59 6.38 -8.93
CA PHE A 263 7.15 5.72 -7.71
C PHE A 263 5.66 5.97 -7.45
N GLN A 264 4.91 4.88 -7.33
CA GLN A 264 3.45 4.92 -7.23
C GLN A 264 2.95 3.97 -6.15
N MET A 265 1.80 4.33 -5.57
CA MET A 265 0.98 3.43 -4.76
C MET A 265 -0.39 3.27 -5.41
N HIS A 266 -0.85 2.03 -5.57
CA HIS A 266 -2.08 1.76 -6.32
C HIS A 266 -2.79 0.48 -5.88
N ALA A 267 -4.08 0.40 -6.20
CA ALA A 267 -4.86 -0.82 -6.03
C ALA A 267 -4.32 -1.98 -6.88
N THR A 268 -4.71 -3.19 -6.54
CA THR A 268 -4.16 -4.41 -7.12
C THR A 268 -5.26 -5.18 -7.86
N ASP A 269 -4.91 -6.00 -8.85
CA ASP A 269 -5.88 -6.91 -9.46
C ASP A 269 -6.56 -7.77 -8.37
N PRO A 270 -7.89 -7.71 -8.21
CA PRO A 270 -8.59 -8.33 -7.09
C PRO A 270 -8.64 -9.86 -7.18
N GLU A 271 -8.45 -10.42 -8.38
CA GLU A 271 -8.63 -11.84 -8.65
C GLU A 271 -7.32 -12.61 -8.47
N TYR A 272 -6.23 -12.08 -9.01
CA TYR A 272 -4.95 -12.78 -9.08
C TYR A 272 -3.91 -12.25 -8.10
N LEU A 273 -3.81 -10.92 -7.96
CA LEU A 273 -2.67 -10.27 -7.28
C LEU A 273 -3.00 -9.79 -5.86
N GLU A 274 -4.21 -9.30 -5.60
CA GLU A 274 -4.63 -8.88 -4.26
C GLU A 274 -4.55 -10.06 -3.27
N PRO A 275 -4.91 -11.31 -3.65
CA PRO A 275 -4.68 -12.48 -2.80
C PRO A 275 -3.22 -12.64 -2.34
N LEU A 276 -2.25 -12.17 -3.13
CA LEU A 276 -0.81 -12.28 -2.88
C LEU A 276 -0.20 -11.15 -2.04
N LEU A 277 -0.96 -10.11 -1.67
CA LEU A 277 -0.41 -9.08 -0.77
C LEU A 277 0.09 -9.71 0.54
N GLY A 278 1.20 -9.19 1.07
CA GLY A 278 1.95 -9.74 2.20
C GLY A 278 3.32 -10.32 1.81
N ILE A 279 3.66 -10.31 0.52
CA ILE A 279 4.99 -10.66 -0.04
C ILE A 279 5.43 -9.60 -1.05
N ARG A 280 6.74 -9.57 -1.36
CA ARG A 280 7.26 -8.77 -2.46
C ARG A 280 6.74 -9.33 -3.77
N HIS A 281 6.04 -8.50 -4.53
CA HIS A 281 5.38 -8.90 -5.77
C HIS A 281 4.95 -7.67 -6.59
N SER A 282 5.87 -6.75 -6.87
CA SER A 282 5.69 -5.64 -7.81
C SER A 282 7.00 -5.30 -8.51
N LYS A 283 6.98 -4.43 -9.53
CA LYS A 283 8.20 -3.87 -10.15
C LYS A 283 8.84 -2.72 -9.37
N GLY A 284 8.33 -2.38 -8.19
CA GLY A 284 8.88 -1.30 -7.36
C GLY A 284 7.80 -0.42 -6.71
N CYS A 285 6.58 -0.45 -7.24
CA CYS A 285 5.41 0.24 -6.67
C CYS A 285 4.97 -0.36 -5.33
N VAL A 286 4.11 0.36 -4.60
CA VAL A 286 3.37 -0.16 -3.45
C VAL A 286 1.98 -0.60 -3.90
N ARG A 287 1.77 -1.91 -4.01
CA ARG A 287 0.46 -2.50 -4.30
C ARG A 287 -0.35 -2.62 -3.00
N ILE A 288 -1.56 -2.06 -2.98
CA ILE A 288 -2.48 -2.09 -1.84
C ILE A 288 -3.80 -2.79 -2.18
N PRO A 289 -4.60 -3.23 -1.19
CA PRO A 289 -5.95 -3.75 -1.43
C PRO A 289 -6.85 -2.69 -2.07
N ALA A 290 -7.77 -3.09 -2.95
CA ALA A 290 -8.72 -2.16 -3.58
C ALA A 290 -9.58 -1.41 -2.54
N SER A 291 -10.01 -2.11 -1.49
CA SER A 291 -10.78 -1.50 -0.39
C SER A 291 -9.99 -0.43 0.38
N LEU A 292 -8.67 -0.61 0.55
CA LEU A 292 -7.83 0.43 1.15
C LEU A 292 -7.70 1.63 0.20
N ASN A 293 -7.52 1.40 -1.10
CA ASN A 293 -7.45 2.47 -2.09
C ASN A 293 -8.71 3.35 -2.06
N VAL A 294 -9.89 2.73 -2.07
CA VAL A 294 -11.17 3.44 -1.95
C VAL A 294 -11.27 4.21 -0.64
N PHE A 295 -10.84 3.62 0.48
CA PHE A 295 -10.83 4.30 1.78
C PHE A 295 -9.95 5.56 1.77
N LEU A 296 -8.74 5.47 1.22
CA LEU A 296 -7.82 6.61 1.11
C LEU A 296 -8.41 7.72 0.23
N ASP A 297 -9.00 7.39 -0.92
CA ASP A 297 -9.61 8.33 -1.88
C ASP A 297 -10.88 8.98 -1.29
N GLN A 298 -11.75 8.19 -0.66
CA GLN A 298 -12.99 8.69 -0.05
C GLN A 298 -12.74 9.67 1.10
N HIS A 299 -11.70 9.42 1.91
CA HIS A 299 -11.39 10.26 3.06
C HIS A 299 -10.32 11.32 2.81
N GLY A 300 -9.74 11.36 1.61
CA GLY A 300 -8.68 12.31 1.24
C GLY A 300 -7.44 12.18 2.14
N ILE A 301 -7.07 10.95 2.51
CA ILE A 301 -6.03 10.70 3.53
C ILE A 301 -4.67 11.28 3.13
N LEU A 302 -4.36 11.26 1.83
CA LEU A 302 -3.13 11.79 1.25
C LEU A 302 -3.36 13.08 0.44
N ASP A 303 -4.54 13.68 0.51
CA ASP A 303 -4.97 14.71 -0.44
C ASP A 303 -4.76 16.15 0.07
N ALA A 304 -3.92 16.44 1.06
CA ALA A 304 -3.83 17.77 1.67
C ALA A 304 -3.74 18.92 0.65
N GLU A 305 -2.86 18.80 -0.33
CA GLU A 305 -2.69 19.80 -1.39
C GLU A 305 -3.76 19.74 -2.49
N TYR A 306 -4.28 18.54 -2.77
CA TYR A 306 -5.41 18.35 -3.67
C TYR A 306 -6.67 19.05 -3.12
N GLU A 307 -6.94 18.93 -1.82
CA GLU A 307 -8.03 19.60 -1.13
C GLU A 307 -7.83 21.11 -1.08
N ALA A 308 -6.61 21.58 -0.83
CA ALA A 308 -6.30 23.00 -0.85
C ALA A 308 -6.59 23.62 -2.24
N ARG A 309 -6.21 22.92 -3.32
CA ARG A 309 -6.48 23.35 -4.69
C ARG A 309 -7.98 23.34 -5.02
N ALA A 310 -8.70 22.30 -4.60
CA ALA A 310 -10.15 22.22 -4.76
C ALA A 310 -10.89 23.34 -4.00
N ALA A 311 -10.49 23.62 -2.75
CA ALA A 311 -11.03 24.73 -1.97
C ALA A 311 -10.71 26.10 -2.58
N GLY A 312 -9.61 26.21 -3.32
CA GLY A 312 -9.24 27.38 -4.12
C GLY A 312 -10.03 27.56 -5.42
N GLY A 313 -10.96 26.66 -5.74
CA GLY A 313 -11.83 26.76 -6.93
C GLY A 313 -11.31 26.05 -8.18
N ASP A 314 -10.24 25.27 -8.08
CA ASP A 314 -9.67 24.48 -9.18
C ASP A 314 -9.62 22.99 -8.81
N PRO A 315 -10.78 22.32 -8.65
CA PRO A 315 -10.80 20.92 -8.21
C PRO A 315 -10.15 20.01 -9.26
N PRO A 316 -9.07 19.29 -8.92
CA PRO A 316 -8.46 18.35 -9.84
C PRO A 316 -9.46 17.25 -10.25
N TRP A 317 -9.54 16.95 -11.54
CA TRP A 317 -10.49 15.97 -12.14
C TRP A 317 -10.41 14.59 -11.49
N VAL A 318 -9.25 14.26 -10.92
CA VAL A 318 -8.98 12.99 -10.29
C VAL A 318 -9.71 12.85 -8.94
N LEU A 319 -10.20 13.92 -8.31
CA LEU A 319 -10.96 13.82 -7.05
C LEU A 319 -12.41 13.38 -7.30
N ARG A 320 -12.92 12.43 -6.50
CA ARG A 320 -14.35 12.04 -6.58
C ARG A 320 -15.23 13.17 -6.05
N ALA A 321 -16.43 13.32 -6.62
CA ALA A 321 -17.38 14.36 -6.21
C ALA A 321 -17.96 14.13 -4.80
N HIS A 322 -18.26 12.89 -4.42
CA HIS A 322 -18.95 12.55 -3.17
C HIS A 322 -17.99 11.91 -2.15
N ARG A 323 -17.04 12.71 -1.66
CA ARG A 323 -16.04 12.28 -0.66
C ARG A 323 -16.42 12.71 0.75
N GLN A 324 -15.93 11.96 1.73
CA GLN A 324 -16.05 12.25 3.15
C GLN A 324 -14.67 12.66 3.68
N VAL A 325 -14.17 13.77 3.13
CA VAL A 325 -12.81 14.25 3.35
C VAL A 325 -12.59 14.58 4.83
N THR A 326 -11.48 14.11 5.37
CA THR A 326 -11.07 14.44 6.73
C THR A 326 -10.48 15.86 6.80
N PRO A 327 -10.71 16.63 7.88
CA PRO A 327 -10.09 17.96 8.04
C PRO A 327 -8.57 17.94 8.28
N TRP A 328 -7.97 16.74 8.37
CA TRP A 328 -6.55 16.52 8.61
C TRP A 328 -5.90 15.68 7.50
N ALA A 329 -6.33 15.92 6.26
CA ALA A 329 -5.70 15.29 5.10
C ALA A 329 -4.18 15.46 5.22
N GLY A 330 -3.45 14.37 5.04
CA GLY A 330 -1.99 14.41 5.00
C GLY A 330 -1.50 14.40 3.57
N ARG A 331 -0.18 14.24 3.42
CA ARG A 331 0.48 14.21 2.10
C ARG A 331 1.73 13.33 2.07
N TYR A 332 2.00 12.55 3.11
CA TYR A 332 3.25 11.81 3.22
C TYR A 332 3.01 10.31 3.18
N LEU A 333 3.67 9.66 2.23
CA LEU A 333 3.96 8.23 2.25
C LEU A 333 5.38 8.07 2.81
N VAL A 334 5.53 7.27 3.86
CA VAL A 334 6.82 6.94 4.47
C VAL A 334 7.11 5.48 4.19
N VAL A 335 8.26 5.16 3.61
CA VAL A 335 8.68 3.78 3.36
C VAL A 335 9.91 3.46 4.20
N ILE A 336 9.79 2.44 5.04
CA ILE A 336 10.86 1.92 5.90
C ILE A 336 11.17 0.47 5.58
N ASP A 337 12.32 -0.02 6.03
CA ASP A 337 12.64 -1.45 6.09
C ASP A 337 12.94 -1.80 7.54
N SER A 338 12.04 -2.55 8.19
CA SER A 338 12.27 -2.99 9.58
C SER A 338 13.41 -4.02 9.69
N GLN A 339 13.89 -4.55 8.56
CA GLN A 339 14.89 -5.61 8.46
C GLN A 339 14.55 -6.87 9.25
N ARG A 340 13.26 -7.05 9.58
CA ARG A 340 12.80 -8.15 10.42
C ARG A 340 13.14 -9.50 9.79
N LYS A 341 13.90 -10.34 10.52
CA LYS A 341 14.42 -11.61 10.02
C LYS A 341 13.39 -12.73 10.00
N THR A 342 12.37 -12.64 10.85
CA THR A 342 11.29 -13.63 10.97
C THR A 342 9.93 -12.99 10.72
N ARG A 343 9.04 -13.70 10.02
CA ARG A 343 7.70 -13.20 9.76
C ARG A 343 6.87 -13.18 11.05
N PRO A 344 6.32 -12.02 11.46
CA PRO A 344 5.47 -11.96 12.63
C PRO A 344 4.10 -12.57 12.35
N ALA A 345 3.47 -13.17 13.37
CA ALA A 345 2.16 -13.80 13.23
C ALA A 345 1.05 -12.83 12.79
N TRP A 346 1.18 -11.54 13.11
CA TRP A 346 0.22 -10.50 12.73
C TRP A 346 0.34 -10.05 11.26
N SER A 347 1.41 -10.42 10.55
CA SER A 347 1.56 -10.23 9.10
C SER A 347 1.83 -11.56 8.37
N PRO A 348 0.82 -12.44 8.27
CA PRO A 348 0.98 -13.73 7.64
C PRO A 348 1.27 -13.61 6.15
N ALA A 349 2.01 -14.57 5.60
CA ALA A 349 2.18 -14.71 4.16
C ALA A 349 0.85 -15.13 3.52
N PRO A 350 0.60 -14.80 2.23
CA PRO A 350 -0.56 -15.31 1.52
C PRO A 350 -0.51 -16.84 1.44
N GLY A 351 -1.68 -17.49 1.47
CA GLY A 351 -1.78 -18.94 1.44
C GLY A 351 -1.36 -19.55 0.09
N LYS A 352 -0.87 -20.79 0.08
CA LYS A 352 -0.44 -21.52 -1.13
C LYS A 352 -1.49 -21.56 -2.25
N LYS A 353 -2.78 -21.57 -1.89
CA LYS A 353 -3.89 -21.54 -2.85
C LYS A 353 -3.91 -20.26 -3.69
N ALA A 354 -3.52 -19.11 -3.12
CA ALA A 354 -3.44 -17.86 -3.86
C ALA A 354 -2.31 -17.91 -4.90
N GLN A 355 -1.15 -18.44 -4.50
CA GLN A 355 0.00 -18.61 -5.42
C GLN A 355 -0.32 -19.55 -6.58
N ALA A 356 -1.02 -20.65 -6.31
CA ALA A 356 -1.39 -21.63 -7.32
C ALA A 356 -2.38 -21.11 -8.38
N LYS A 357 -3.09 -20.00 -8.10
CA LYS A 357 -4.04 -19.39 -9.05
C LYS A 357 -3.38 -18.40 -10.01
N LEU A 358 -2.13 -18.03 -9.78
CA LEU A 358 -1.45 -17.06 -10.62
C LEU A 358 -1.23 -17.64 -12.03
N PRO A 359 -1.62 -16.95 -13.10
CA PRO A 359 -1.33 -17.40 -14.45
C PRO A 359 0.18 -17.46 -14.68
N LYS A 360 0.61 -18.28 -15.62
CA LYS A 360 2.03 -18.38 -16.00
C LYS A 360 2.53 -17.01 -16.47
N GLY A 361 3.60 -16.49 -15.86
CA GLY A 361 4.13 -15.15 -16.14
C GLY A 361 3.44 -14.02 -15.37
N GLY A 362 2.38 -14.31 -14.60
CA GLY A 362 1.68 -13.34 -13.76
C GLY A 362 2.49 -12.82 -12.57
N ASP A 363 3.63 -13.47 -12.27
CA ASP A 363 4.61 -13.06 -11.26
C ASP A 363 5.43 -11.82 -11.67
N THR A 364 5.49 -11.56 -12.98
CA THR A 364 6.16 -10.39 -13.58
C THR A 364 5.19 -9.37 -14.19
N ALA A 365 3.89 -9.67 -14.12
CA ALA A 365 2.85 -8.85 -14.71
C ALA A 365 2.55 -7.63 -13.83
N ASP A 366 2.81 -6.44 -14.36
CA ASP A 366 2.04 -5.22 -14.08
C ASP A 366 0.98 -5.08 -15.17
#